data_AF-A0A0B1R7T9-F1
#
_entry.id   AF-A0A0B1R7T9-F1
#
_cell.length_a   1.000
_cell.length_b   1.000
_cell.length_c   1.000
_cell.angle_alpha   90.00
_cell.angle_beta   90.00
_cell.angle_gamma   90.00
#
_symmetry.space_group_name_H-M   'P 1'
#
loop_
_entity.id
_entity.type
_entity.pdbx_description
1 polymer ?
#
loop_
_entity_poly.entity_id
_entity_poly.type
_entity_poly.pdbx_seq_one_letter_code
_entity_poly.pdbx_strand_id
1 'polypeptide(L)'
;MKPTSSLQDTFCRRLKHARLAKNLSQKRLGIAAGIEEFSASARINRYEVGVHQPDLLTLQLLAKALDISAAYFLAEDDRLAEMILRFSEGKSGNVP
;
A
#
# COMPACT_ATOMS: atom_id res chain seq x y z
N MET A 1 11.03 -19.94 11.41
CA MET A 1 9.66 -19.49 11.76
C MET A 1 8.85 -19.58 10.48
N LYS A 2 7.69 -20.27 10.49
CA LYS A 2 6.85 -20.35 9.28
C LYS A 2 6.10 -19.02 9.13
N PRO A 3 5.90 -18.52 7.90
CA PRO A 3 5.05 -17.36 7.68
C PRO A 3 3.65 -17.64 8.23
N THR A 4 3.08 -16.65 8.91
CA THR A 4 1.76 -16.76 9.58
C THR A 4 0.63 -16.49 8.59
N SER A 5 0.95 -15.85 7.47
CA SER A 5 0.06 -15.49 6.36
C SER A 5 0.81 -15.46 5.02
N SER A 6 0.10 -15.47 3.89
CA SER A 6 0.74 -15.31 2.59
C SER A 6 1.17 -13.85 2.34
N LEU A 7 2.10 -13.62 1.41
CA LEU A 7 2.47 -12.26 0.98
C LEU A 7 1.26 -11.51 0.39
N GLN A 8 0.33 -12.23 -0.22
CA GLN A 8 -0.92 -11.65 -0.71
C GLN A 8 -1.79 -11.16 0.45
N ASP A 9 -1.97 -11.95 1.50
CA ASP A 9 -2.74 -11.56 2.68
C ASP A 9 -2.11 -10.34 3.36
N THR A 10 -0.78 -10.33 3.45
CA THR A 10 0.00 -9.19 3.96
C THR A 10 -0.25 -7.93 3.13
N PHE A 11 -0.16 -8.03 1.81
CA PHE A 11 -0.44 -6.92 0.90
C PHE A 11 -1.86 -6.38 1.08
N CYS A 12 -2.88 -7.25 1.11
CA CYS A 12 -4.28 -6.87 1.26
C CYS A 12 -4.50 -6.06 2.54
N ARG A 13 -3.97 -6.56 3.66
CA ARG A 13 -4.06 -5.91 4.97
C ARG A 13 -3.32 -4.57 5.00
N ARG A 14 -2.09 -4.52 4.48
CA ARG A 14 -1.25 -3.32 4.47
C ARG A 14 -1.82 -2.22 3.58
N LEU A 15 -2.35 -2.57 2.41
CA LEU A 15 -3.01 -1.62 1.51
C LEU A 15 -4.19 -0.93 2.21
N LYS A 16 -5.09 -1.72 2.81
CA LYS A 16 -6.25 -1.18 3.53
C LYS A 16 -5.82 -0.32 4.71
N HIS A 17 -4.82 -0.77 5.48
CA HIS A 17 -4.30 -0.03 6.62
C HIS A 17 -3.73 1.34 6.22
N ALA A 18 -2.82 1.38 5.25
CA ALA A 18 -2.22 2.63 4.77
C ALA A 18 -3.26 3.58 4.17
N ARG A 19 -4.24 3.05 3.41
CA ARG A 19 -5.32 3.85 2.84
C ARG A 19 -6.16 4.54 3.91
N LEU A 20 -6.55 3.80 4.96
CA LEU A 20 -7.33 4.34 6.06
C LEU A 20 -6.51 5.35 6.88
N ALA A 21 -5.22 5.10 7.11
CA ALA A 21 -4.34 6.04 7.79
C ALA A 21 -4.20 7.39 7.05
N LYS A 22 -4.25 7.38 5.71
CA LYS A 22 -4.27 8.60 4.87
C LYS A 22 -5.68 9.16 4.64
N ASN A 23 -6.73 8.63 5.29
CA ASN A 23 -8.13 9.05 5.14
C ASN A 23 -8.64 9.03 3.67
N LEU A 24 -8.18 8.07 2.87
CA LEU A 24 -8.58 7.93 1.48
C LEU A 24 -9.72 6.92 1.33
N SER A 25 -10.71 7.25 0.49
CA SER A 25 -11.64 6.24 -0.03
C SER A 25 -10.94 5.35 -1.05
N GLN A 26 -11.47 4.15 -1.30
CA GLN A 26 -10.96 3.26 -2.36
C GLN A 26 -10.92 3.97 -3.72
N LYS A 27 -11.98 4.72 -4.06
CA LYS A 27 -12.05 5.53 -5.28
C LYS A 27 -10.93 6.57 -5.33
N ARG A 28 -10.72 7.35 -4.26
CA ARG A 28 -9.69 8.40 -4.21
C ARG A 28 -8.27 7.83 -4.32
N LEU A 29 -7.99 6.71 -3.65
CA LEU A 29 -6.71 6.02 -3.79
C LEU A 29 -6.50 5.54 -5.23
N GLY A 30 -7.51 4.91 -5.83
CA GLY A 30 -7.39 4.39 -7.18
C GLY A 30 -7.09 5.49 -8.20
N ILE A 31 -7.82 6.61 -8.14
CA ILE A 31 -7.56 7.78 -8.99
C ILE A 31 -6.16 8.34 -8.77
N ALA A 32 -5.73 8.50 -7.50
CA ALA A 32 -4.39 8.99 -7.18
C ALA A 32 -3.26 8.07 -7.68
N ALA A 33 -3.53 6.76 -7.80
CA ALA A 33 -2.63 5.77 -8.36
C ALA A 33 -2.73 5.63 -9.90
N GLY A 34 -3.49 6.52 -10.58
CA GLY A 34 -3.63 6.52 -12.04
C GLY A 34 -4.64 5.51 -12.58
N ILE A 35 -5.55 4.98 -11.75
CA ILE A 35 -6.63 4.11 -12.20
C ILE A 35 -7.81 4.98 -12.66
N GLU A 36 -8.33 4.68 -13.86
CA GLU A 36 -9.53 5.29 -14.43
C GLU A 36 -10.69 5.37 -13.43
N GLU A 37 -11.29 6.55 -13.32
CA GLU A 37 -12.24 6.91 -12.26
C GLU A 37 -13.39 5.91 -12.10
N PHE A 38 -13.98 5.47 -13.22
CA PHE A 38 -15.09 4.52 -13.25
C PHE A 38 -14.73 3.13 -12.70
N SER A 39 -13.44 2.76 -12.71
CA SER A 39 -12.95 1.47 -12.24
C SER A 39 -12.17 1.53 -10.92
N ALA A 40 -11.83 2.74 -10.46
CA ALA A 40 -10.94 2.97 -9.32
C ALA A 40 -11.40 2.26 -8.04
N SER A 41 -12.64 2.47 -7.59
CA SER A 41 -13.13 1.85 -6.35
C SER A 41 -13.15 0.33 -6.43
N ALA A 42 -13.67 -0.22 -7.52
CA ALA A 42 -13.79 -1.66 -7.71
C ALA A 42 -12.42 -2.35 -7.82
N ARG A 43 -11.42 -1.69 -8.41
CA ARG A 43 -10.06 -2.23 -8.53
C ARG A 43 -9.35 -2.25 -7.18
N ILE A 44 -9.38 -1.14 -6.43
CA ILE A 44 -8.82 -1.11 -5.07
C ILE A 44 -9.52 -2.10 -4.15
N ASN A 45 -10.85 -2.22 -4.21
CA ASN A 45 -11.57 -3.22 -3.42
C ASN A 45 -11.07 -4.64 -3.70
N ARG A 46 -10.92 -5.01 -4.97
CA ARG A 46 -10.43 -6.34 -5.37
C ARG A 46 -9.00 -6.63 -4.88
N TYR A 47 -8.17 -5.59 -4.76
CA TYR A 47 -6.87 -5.70 -4.09
C TYR A 47 -7.01 -5.89 -2.58
N GLU A 48 -7.86 -5.12 -1.91
CA GLU A 48 -8.04 -5.21 -0.44
C GLU A 48 -8.67 -6.53 0.02
N VAL A 49 -9.52 -7.15 -0.81
CA VAL A 49 -10.15 -8.44 -0.50
C VAL A 49 -9.41 -9.64 -1.11
N GLY A 50 -8.27 -9.41 -1.76
CA GLY A 50 -7.43 -10.47 -2.30
C GLY A 50 -7.97 -11.19 -3.54
N VAL A 51 -8.94 -10.61 -4.25
CA VAL A 51 -9.45 -11.16 -5.53
C VAL A 51 -8.42 -11.01 -6.65
N HIS A 52 -7.67 -9.92 -6.65
CA HIS A 52 -6.60 -9.67 -7.60
C HIS A 52 -5.32 -9.24 -6.89
N GLN A 53 -4.19 -9.49 -7.54
CA GLN A 53 -2.88 -8.96 -7.14
C GLN A 53 -2.51 -7.81 -8.08
N PRO A 54 -1.94 -6.70 -7.57
CA PRO A 54 -1.32 -5.71 -8.45
C PRO A 54 -0.05 -6.27 -9.06
N ASP A 55 0.31 -5.77 -10.24
CA ASP A 55 1.68 -5.91 -10.73
C ASP A 55 2.64 -4.96 -9.98
N LEU A 56 3.94 -5.08 -10.24
CA LEU A 56 4.95 -4.25 -9.58
C LEU A 56 4.77 -2.75 -9.87
N LEU A 57 4.33 -2.40 -11.08
CA LEU A 57 4.08 -1.00 -11.45
C LEU A 57 2.92 -0.42 -10.65
N THR A 58 1.79 -1.11 -10.58
CA THR A 58 0.62 -0.71 -9.81
C THR A 58 0.97 -0.63 -8.32
N LEU A 59 1.77 -1.58 -7.81
CA LEU A 59 2.24 -1.56 -6.42
C LEU A 59 3.08 -0.31 -6.13
N GLN A 60 3.97 0.10 -7.04
CA GLN A 60 4.73 1.35 -6.92
C GLN A 60 3.84 2.60 -6.99
N LEU A 61 2.85 2.62 -7.88
CA LEU A 61 1.91 3.74 -8.02
C LEU A 61 1.03 3.90 -6.77
N LEU A 62 0.58 2.79 -6.17
CA LEU A 62 -0.14 2.79 -4.90
C LEU A 62 0.74 3.32 -3.76
N ALA A 63 2.00 2.88 -3.67
CA ALA A 63 2.95 3.37 -2.67
C ALA A 63 3.16 4.88 -2.77
N LYS A 64 3.33 5.39 -4.01
CA LYS A 64 3.47 6.81 -4.29
C LYS A 64 2.22 7.60 -3.92
N ALA A 65 1.03 7.12 -4.28
CA ALA A 65 -0.25 7.74 -3.94
C ALA A 65 -0.50 7.79 -2.42
N LEU A 66 0.04 6.82 -1.69
CA LEU A 66 -0.03 6.73 -0.23
C LEU A 66 1.15 7.39 0.46
N ASP A 67 2.12 7.94 -0.27
CA ASP A 67 3.33 8.57 0.28
C ASP A 67 4.05 7.66 1.30
N ILE A 68 4.30 6.41 0.89
CA ILE A 68 5.00 5.39 1.69
C ILE A 68 5.97 4.60 0.80
N SER A 69 6.89 3.85 1.43
CA SER A 69 7.71 2.87 0.71
C SER A 69 6.88 1.67 0.25
N ALA A 70 7.10 1.21 -0.99
CA ALA A 70 6.49 0.00 -1.54
C ALA A 70 6.78 -1.27 -0.70
N ALA A 71 7.91 -1.29 0.01
CA ALA A 71 8.27 -2.38 0.91
C ALA A 71 7.25 -2.57 2.06
N TYR A 72 6.53 -1.51 2.44
CA TYR A 72 5.49 -1.56 3.46
C TYR A 72 4.42 -2.61 3.16
N PHE A 73 4.08 -2.80 1.88
CA PHE A 73 3.06 -3.75 1.49
C PHE A 73 3.43 -5.22 1.72
N LEU A 74 4.71 -5.53 1.89
CA LEU A 74 5.20 -6.89 2.09
C LEU A 74 5.69 -7.14 3.52
N ALA A 75 5.57 -6.15 4.41
CA ALA A 75 5.98 -6.27 5.80
C ALA A 75 4.93 -7.06 6.60
N GLU A 76 5.13 -8.36 6.79
CA GLU A 76 4.20 -9.21 7.57
C GLU A 76 4.15 -8.75 9.04
N ASP A 77 5.31 -8.52 9.64
CA ASP A 77 5.45 -8.05 11.02
C ASP A 77 5.08 -6.55 11.16
N ASP A 78 4.29 -6.23 12.19
CA ASP A 78 3.81 -4.86 12.42
C ASP A 78 4.93 -3.90 12.85
N ARG A 79 5.93 -4.38 13.60
CA ARG A 79 7.07 -3.55 14.01
C ARG A 79 7.94 -3.21 12.81
N LEU A 80 8.18 -4.16 11.91
CA LEU A 80 8.88 -3.91 10.65
C LEU A 80 8.11 -2.90 9.78
N ALA A 81 6.79 -3.06 9.65
CA ALA A 81 5.95 -2.14 8.90
C ALA A 81 6.04 -0.71 9.44
N GLU A 82 6.02 -0.54 10.77
CA GLU A 82 6.18 0.75 11.42
C GLU A 82 7.57 1.35 11.19
N MET A 83 8.65 0.55 11.27
CA MET A 83 10.00 1.01 10.96
C MET A 83 10.11 1.52 9.51
N ILE A 84 9.48 0.83 8.56
CA ILE A 84 9.47 1.24 7.15
C ILE A 84 8.77 2.59 6.97
N LEU A 85 7.63 2.82 7.64
CA LEU A 85 6.92 4.10 7.57
C LEU A 85 7.81 5.24 8.09
N ARG A 86 8.40 5.07 9.29
CA ARG A 86 9.28 6.07 9.91
C ARG A 86 10.52 6.38 9.07
N PHE A 87 11.08 5.38 8.39
CA PHE A 87 12.20 5.59 7.47
C PHE A 87 11.81 6.46 6.26
N SER A 88 10.58 6.33 5.77
CA SER A 88 10.11 7.14 4.63
C SER A 88 9.84 8.60 4.99
N GLU A 89 9.45 8.89 6.24
CA GLU A 89 9.25 10.26 6.75
C GLU A 89 10.57 11.05 6.86
N GLY A 90 11.71 10.35 6.93
CA GLY A 90 13.04 10.95 6.96
C GLY A 90 13.50 11.64 5.68
N LYS A 91 12.72 11.59 4.58
CA LYS A 91 13.07 12.26 3.30
C LYS A 91 12.86 13.79 3.29
N SER A 92 12.45 14.40 4.39
CA SER A 92 12.54 15.86 4.59
C SER A 92 13.88 16.31 5.20
N GLY A 93 14.83 15.39 5.44
CA GLY A 93 16.19 15.73 5.85
C GLY A 93 17.16 15.69 4.67
N ASN A 94 17.55 16.87 4.19
CA ASN A 94 18.71 17.09 3.35
C ASN A 94 19.90 16.20 3.79
N VAL A 95 20.35 15.29 2.93
CA VAL A 95 21.66 14.63 3.08
C VAL A 95 22.58 15.31 2.06
N PRO A 96 23.77 15.77 2.49
CA PRO A 96 24.66 16.65 1.73
C PRO A 96 25.13 16.09 0.39
#